data_AF-A0A849FPR3-F1
#
_entry.id   AF-A0A849FPR3-F1
#
_cell.length_a   1.000
_cell.length_b   1.000
_cell.length_c   1.000
_cell.angle_alpha   90.00
_cell.angle_beta   90.00
_cell.angle_gamma   90.00
#
_symmetry.space_group_name_H-M   'P 1'
#
loop_
_entity.id
_entity.type
_entity.pdbx_description
1 polymer ?
#
loop_
_entity_poly.entity_id
_entity_poly.type
_entity_poly.pdbx_seq_one_letter_code
_entity_poly.pdbx_strand_id
1 'polypeptide(L)'
;LNELDAAIQAADVSSRIPNITSAKNGKDTIEIFPAEKTLEYELALANIPKTKEGIENNFLFKYINKTRSDKAEAILGYVDVIIDEELTEEQQRKVAILLWKSFSSKGTFSQNFSLYILKNLKRARKEFVIPEYICNSLNHLKG
;
A
#
# COMPACT_ATOMS: atom_id res chain seq x y z
N LEU A 1 8.87 15.83 -3.59
CA LEU A 1 7.87 14.76 -3.81
C LEU A 1 7.78 14.34 -5.27
N ASN A 2 7.66 15.29 -6.22
CA ASN A 2 7.65 14.99 -7.66
C ASN A 2 8.86 14.17 -8.12
N GLU A 3 10.08 14.58 -7.75
CA GLU A 3 11.31 13.83 -8.10
C GLU A 3 11.32 12.41 -7.52
N LEU A 4 10.80 12.24 -6.30
CA LEU A 4 10.74 10.93 -5.65
C LEU A 4 9.71 10.01 -6.33
N ASP A 5 8.53 10.53 -6.68
CA ASP A 5 7.55 9.75 -7.46
C ASP A 5 8.15 9.34 -8.81
N ALA A 6 8.74 10.29 -9.55
CA ALA A 6 9.39 10.02 -10.82
C ALA A 6 10.49 8.94 -10.70
N ALA A 7 11.34 9.01 -9.67
CA ALA A 7 12.37 8.01 -9.42
C ALA A 7 11.79 6.63 -9.08
N ILE A 8 10.69 6.56 -8.33
CA ILE A 8 10.01 5.30 -8.02
C ILE A 8 9.39 4.70 -9.30
N GLN A 9 8.73 5.51 -10.12
CA GLN A 9 8.11 5.04 -11.37
C GLN A 9 9.16 4.57 -12.38
N ALA A 10 10.28 5.28 -12.49
CA ALA A 10 11.37 4.95 -13.40
C ALA A 10 12.27 3.77 -12.94
N ALA A 11 12.05 3.23 -11.73
CA ALA A 11 12.86 2.14 -11.22
C ALA A 11 12.65 0.84 -12.01
N ASP A 12 13.75 0.23 -12.46
CA ASP A 12 13.76 -1.02 -13.20
C ASP A 12 13.16 -2.19 -12.41
N VAL A 13 12.52 -3.11 -13.14
CA VAL A 13 12.04 -4.38 -12.58
C VAL A 13 13.22 -5.20 -12.08
N SER A 14 13.06 -5.83 -10.91
CA SER A 14 14.11 -6.68 -10.34
C SER A 14 14.42 -7.87 -11.25
N SER A 15 15.69 -8.02 -11.64
CA SER A 15 16.20 -9.18 -12.39
C SER A 15 15.98 -10.52 -11.68
N ARG A 16 15.68 -10.51 -10.38
CA ARG A 16 15.36 -11.71 -9.61
C ARG A 16 14.02 -12.33 -10.02
N ILE A 17 13.05 -11.51 -10.44
CA ILE A 17 11.72 -12.01 -10.82
C ILE A 17 11.84 -12.96 -12.03
N PRO A 18 12.44 -12.57 -13.17
CA PRO A 18 12.68 -13.49 -14.28
C PRO A 18 13.44 -14.76 -13.89
N ASN A 19 14.44 -14.66 -13.01
CA ASN A 19 15.23 -15.81 -12.57
C ASN A 19 14.37 -16.82 -11.80
N ILE A 20 13.51 -16.35 -10.89
CA ILE A 20 12.61 -17.23 -10.13
C ILE A 20 11.51 -17.77 -11.05
N THR A 21 10.99 -16.97 -11.98
CA THR A 21 10.02 -17.42 -12.98
C THR A 21 10.59 -18.51 -13.89
N SER A 22 11.84 -18.41 -14.30
CA SER A 22 12.51 -19.47 -15.04
C SER A 22 12.63 -20.76 -14.20
N ALA A 23 12.92 -20.63 -12.91
CA ALA A 23 13.01 -21.77 -11.99
C ALA A 23 11.67 -22.49 -11.72
N LYS A 24 10.52 -21.87 -12.02
CA LYS A 24 9.19 -22.52 -11.99
C LYS A 24 9.16 -23.78 -12.88
N ASN A 25 9.96 -23.79 -13.96
CA ASN A 25 10.11 -24.93 -14.87
C ASN A 25 8.74 -25.50 -15.36
N GLY A 26 7.82 -24.62 -15.72
CA GLY A 26 6.50 -25.00 -16.27
C GLY A 26 5.54 -25.69 -15.28
N LYS A 27 5.81 -25.64 -13.96
CA LYS A 27 4.90 -26.22 -12.96
C LYS A 27 3.78 -25.25 -12.60
N ASP A 28 2.56 -25.53 -13.03
CA ASP A 28 1.39 -24.69 -12.74
C ASP A 28 0.99 -24.66 -11.25
N THR A 29 1.51 -25.59 -10.44
CA THR A 29 1.32 -25.56 -8.98
C THR A 29 2.09 -24.42 -8.30
N ILE A 30 3.08 -23.83 -8.97
CA ILE A 30 3.91 -22.74 -8.43
C ILE A 30 3.64 -21.50 -9.29
N GLU A 31 3.11 -20.44 -8.68
CA GLU A 31 2.89 -19.17 -9.37
C GLU A 31 3.55 -18.01 -8.62
N ILE A 32 4.07 -17.05 -9.38
CA ILE A 32 4.81 -15.90 -8.83
C ILE A 32 3.97 -14.65 -9.04
N PHE A 33 3.58 -14.03 -7.93
CA PHE A 33 2.82 -12.78 -7.91
C PHE A 33 3.72 -11.65 -7.39
N PRO A 34 4.49 -10.98 -8.26
CA PRO A 34 5.36 -9.89 -7.82
C PRO A 34 4.53 -8.66 -7.44
N ALA A 35 4.97 -7.97 -6.39
CA ALA A 35 4.61 -6.56 -6.22
C ALA A 35 5.32 -5.73 -7.30
N GLU A 36 4.68 -4.65 -7.75
CA GLU A 36 5.30 -3.74 -8.71
C GLU A 36 6.47 -2.99 -8.06
N LYS A 37 6.28 -2.50 -6.83
CA LYS A 37 7.33 -1.88 -6.01
C LYS A 37 7.53 -2.65 -4.70
N THR A 38 7.52 -1.97 -3.55
CA THR A 38 7.72 -2.58 -2.23
C THR A 38 6.38 -2.88 -1.56
N LEU A 39 6.32 -3.91 -0.70
CA LEU A 39 5.11 -4.25 0.07
C LEU A 39 4.48 -3.02 0.73
N GLU A 40 5.28 -2.22 1.42
CA GLU A 40 4.79 -1.07 2.18
C GLU A 40 4.24 0.03 1.26
N TYR A 41 4.84 0.23 0.09
CA TYR A 41 4.34 1.17 -0.91
C TYR A 41 3.04 0.67 -1.54
N GLU A 42 2.98 -0.58 -2.00
CA GLU A 42 1.77 -1.19 -2.56
C GLU A 42 0.61 -1.16 -1.57
N LEU A 43 0.91 -1.44 -0.31
CA LEU A 43 -0.05 -1.38 0.80
C LEU A 43 -0.60 0.03 0.99
N ALA A 44 0.27 1.04 0.96
CA ALA A 44 -0.15 2.43 1.06
C ALA A 44 -1.02 2.82 -0.15
N LEU A 45 -0.56 2.52 -1.37
CA LEU A 45 -1.25 2.87 -2.62
C LEU A 45 -2.64 2.26 -2.71
N ALA A 46 -2.78 0.97 -2.39
CA ALA A 46 -4.07 0.29 -2.38
C ALA A 46 -5.08 0.92 -1.38
N ASN A 47 -4.59 1.66 -0.39
CA ASN A 47 -5.38 2.24 0.69
C ASN A 47 -5.48 3.78 0.63
N ILE A 48 -5.20 4.41 -0.51
CA ILE A 48 -5.51 5.83 -0.77
C ILE A 48 -6.71 5.92 -1.74
N PRO A 49 -7.93 6.14 -1.22
CA PRO A 49 -9.08 6.47 -2.05
C PRO A 49 -8.90 7.80 -2.79
N LYS A 50 -9.75 8.04 -3.78
CA LYS A 50 -9.72 9.28 -4.57
C LYS A 50 -10.20 10.51 -3.81
N THR A 51 -11.05 10.35 -2.80
CA THR A 51 -11.61 11.47 -2.04
C THR A 51 -10.92 11.62 -0.69
N LYS A 52 -10.82 12.87 -0.20
CA LYS A 52 -10.30 13.15 1.14
C LYS A 52 -11.08 12.41 2.24
N GLU A 53 -12.41 12.45 2.18
CA GLU A 53 -13.27 11.71 3.11
C GLU A 53 -12.98 10.22 3.07
N GLY A 54 -12.72 9.65 1.89
CA GLY A 54 -12.32 8.27 1.73
C GLY A 54 -10.99 7.97 2.44
N ILE A 55 -9.99 8.84 2.29
CA ILE A 55 -8.69 8.72 2.99
C ILE A 55 -8.88 8.78 4.50
N GLU A 56 -9.59 9.78 5.01
CA GLU A 56 -9.87 9.93 6.44
C GLU A 56 -10.61 8.70 6.99
N ASN A 57 -11.47 8.09 6.17
CA ASN A 57 -12.23 6.93 6.56
C ASN A 57 -11.48 5.59 6.42
N ASN A 58 -10.40 5.54 5.64
CA ASN A 58 -9.64 4.34 5.36
C ASN A 58 -9.03 3.71 6.64
N PHE A 59 -9.02 2.38 6.68
CA PHE A 59 -8.56 1.61 7.85
C PHE A 59 -7.09 1.82 8.18
N LEU A 60 -6.21 1.78 7.16
CA LEU A 60 -4.77 1.97 7.31
C LEU A 60 -4.47 3.41 7.70
N PHE A 61 -5.14 4.38 7.08
CA PHE A 61 -4.95 5.79 7.41
C PHE A 61 -5.34 6.09 8.86
N LYS A 62 -6.46 5.56 9.34
CA LYS A 62 -6.89 5.68 10.75
C LYS A 62 -5.89 5.05 11.73
N TYR A 63 -5.24 3.95 11.35
CA TYR A 63 -4.14 3.39 12.15
C TYR A 63 -2.96 4.35 12.25
N ILE A 64 -2.55 4.97 11.14
CA ILE A 64 -1.49 5.97 11.14
C ILE A 64 -1.90 7.20 11.96
N ASN A 65 -3.12 7.71 11.81
CA ASN A 65 -3.60 8.84 12.60
C ASN A 65 -3.56 8.54 14.11
N LYS A 66 -3.91 7.31 14.51
CA LYS A 66 -3.87 6.89 15.91
C LYS A 66 -2.44 6.81 16.47
N THR A 67 -1.47 6.41 15.66
CA THR A 67 -0.11 6.10 16.12
C THR A 67 0.91 7.21 15.87
N ARG A 68 0.63 8.05 14.87
CA ARG A 68 1.49 9.13 14.35
C ARG A 68 0.61 10.25 13.77
N SER A 69 -0.19 10.88 14.63
CA SER A 69 -1.16 11.92 14.25
C SER A 69 -0.50 13.10 13.52
N ASP A 70 0.72 13.48 13.90
CA ASP A 70 1.51 14.52 13.23
C ASP A 70 1.71 14.23 11.74
N LYS A 71 1.97 12.96 11.40
CA LYS A 71 2.14 12.53 10.01
C LYS A 71 0.82 12.47 9.27
N ALA A 72 -0.24 12.01 9.92
CA ALA A 72 -1.57 11.99 9.31
C ALA A 72 -2.07 13.40 9.00
N GLU A 73 -1.91 14.34 9.94
CA GLU A 73 -2.28 15.74 9.75
C GLU A 73 -1.49 16.37 8.60
N ALA A 74 -0.18 16.14 8.51
CA ALA A 74 0.62 16.61 7.39
C ALA A 74 0.18 16.03 6.03
N ILE A 75 -0.27 14.77 6.00
CA ILE A 75 -0.81 14.16 4.78
C ILE A 75 -2.13 14.82 4.38
N LEU A 76 -3.06 15.00 5.32
CA LEU A 76 -4.34 15.67 5.03
C LEU A 76 -4.14 17.11 4.60
N GLY A 77 -3.23 17.85 5.24
CA GLY A 77 -2.86 19.20 4.83
C GLY A 77 -2.27 19.25 3.41
N TYR A 78 -1.49 18.24 3.01
CA TYR A 78 -1.04 18.13 1.63
C TYR A 78 -2.20 17.83 0.67
N VAL A 79 -3.11 16.91 1.03
CA VAL A 79 -4.31 16.59 0.24
C VAL A 79 -5.15 17.83 0.01
N ASP A 80 -5.40 18.64 1.05
CA ASP A 80 -6.18 19.89 0.97
C ASP A 80 -5.62 20.91 -0.03
N VAL A 81 -4.31 20.91 -0.25
CA VAL A 81 -3.64 21.83 -1.18
C VAL A 81 -3.76 21.36 -2.63
N ILE A 82 -3.86 20.04 -2.86
CA ILE A 82 -3.76 19.46 -4.21
C ILE A 82 -5.10 18.93 -4.75
N ILE A 83 -6.04 18.60 -3.87
CA ILE A 83 -7.32 18.03 -4.26
C ILE A 83 -8.24 19.12 -4.78
N ASP A 84 -8.99 18.82 -5.84
CA ASP A 84 -10.12 19.62 -6.29
C ASP A 84 -11.41 18.92 -5.82
N GLU A 85 -11.86 17.91 -6.56
CA GLU A 85 -12.95 17.00 -6.16
C GLU A 85 -12.43 15.59 -5.85
N GLU A 86 -11.64 15.03 -6.76
CA GLU A 86 -10.99 13.74 -6.63
C GLU A 86 -9.49 13.85 -6.91
N LEU A 87 -8.69 13.02 -6.25
CA LEU A 87 -7.28 12.85 -6.56
C LEU A 87 -7.12 12.14 -7.91
N THR A 88 -6.28 12.70 -8.77
CA THR A 88 -5.78 12.00 -9.95
C THR A 88 -4.88 10.82 -9.54
N GLU A 89 -4.60 9.89 -10.46
CA GLU A 89 -3.70 8.76 -10.17
C GLU A 89 -2.30 9.22 -9.72
N GLU A 90 -1.77 10.28 -10.33
CA GLU A 90 -0.49 10.87 -9.92
C GLU A 90 -0.55 11.43 -8.50
N GLN A 91 -1.65 12.11 -8.16
CA GLN A 91 -1.86 12.63 -6.82
C GLN A 91 -2.03 11.49 -5.80
N GLN A 92 -2.76 10.42 -6.14
CA GLN A 92 -2.87 9.23 -5.29
C GLN A 92 -1.51 8.59 -5.03
N ARG A 93 -0.65 8.45 -6.05
CA ARG A 93 0.72 7.94 -5.86
C ARG A 93 1.52 8.82 -4.91
N LYS A 94 1.46 10.15 -5.06
CA LYS A 94 2.15 11.09 -4.17
C LYS A 94 1.66 10.99 -2.72
N VAL A 95 0.35 10.92 -2.51
CA VAL A 95 -0.25 10.72 -1.18
C VAL A 95 0.14 9.35 -0.61
N ALA A 96 0.18 8.30 -1.43
CA ALA A 96 0.63 6.97 -1.04
C ALA A 96 2.11 6.96 -0.62
N ILE A 97 2.98 7.72 -1.29
CA ILE A 97 4.38 7.90 -0.86
C ILE A 97 4.42 8.53 0.53
N LEU A 98 3.63 9.59 0.78
CA LEU A 98 3.61 10.24 2.09
C LEU A 98 3.08 9.28 3.19
N LEU A 99 2.02 8.52 2.90
CA LEU A 99 1.50 7.50 3.80
C LEU A 99 2.55 6.41 4.07
N TRP A 100 3.21 5.89 3.04
CA TRP A 100 4.28 4.91 3.19
C TRP A 100 5.42 5.45 4.07
N LYS A 101 5.87 6.69 3.84
CA LYS A 101 6.93 7.32 4.64
C LYS A 101 6.50 7.64 6.08
N SER A 102 5.19 7.58 6.38
CA SER A 102 4.69 7.68 7.74
C SER A 102 4.85 6.38 8.55
N PHE A 103 5.09 5.24 7.92
CA PHE A 103 5.21 3.98 8.65
C PHE A 103 6.39 4.01 9.63
N SER A 104 6.28 3.31 10.75
CA SER A 104 7.40 3.07 11.67
C SER A 104 8.45 2.16 11.01
N SER A 105 9.52 1.79 11.72
CA SER A 105 10.47 0.80 11.21
C SER A 105 9.76 -0.49 10.77
N LYS A 106 10.27 -1.15 9.72
CA LYS A 106 9.58 -2.25 9.01
C LYS A 106 8.99 -3.31 9.96
N GLY A 107 9.82 -3.87 10.83
CA GLY A 107 9.38 -4.91 11.78
C GLY A 107 8.30 -4.39 12.75
N THR A 108 8.49 -3.19 13.29
CA THR A 108 7.53 -2.56 14.22
C THR A 108 6.19 -2.29 13.54
N PHE A 109 6.22 -1.78 12.31
CA PHE A 109 4.99 -1.50 11.56
C PHE A 109 4.21 -2.80 11.31
N SER A 110 4.85 -3.83 10.76
CA SER A 110 4.19 -5.09 10.44
C SER A 110 3.60 -5.77 11.69
N GLN A 111 4.33 -5.79 12.80
CA GLN A 111 3.85 -6.38 14.05
C GLN A 111 2.67 -5.60 14.64
N ASN A 112 2.80 -4.28 14.77
CA ASN A 112 1.74 -3.48 15.39
C ASN A 112 0.49 -3.38 14.50
N PHE A 113 0.66 -3.27 13.19
CA PHE A 113 -0.45 -3.20 12.26
C PHE A 113 -1.19 -4.53 12.15
N SER A 114 -0.49 -5.67 12.14
CA SER A 114 -1.15 -6.99 12.18
C SER A 114 -1.97 -7.17 13.46
N LEU A 115 -1.46 -6.77 14.62
CA LEU A 115 -2.22 -6.75 15.87
C LEU A 115 -3.43 -5.80 15.79
N TYR A 116 -3.29 -4.65 15.15
CA TYR A 116 -4.39 -3.71 14.94
C TYR A 116 -5.49 -4.30 14.04
N ILE A 117 -5.13 -4.99 12.95
CA ILE A 117 -6.08 -5.73 12.11
C ILE A 117 -6.83 -6.76 12.93
N LEU A 118 -6.13 -7.60 13.70
CA LEU A 118 -6.73 -8.67 14.50
C LEU A 118 -7.72 -8.12 15.53
N LYS A 119 -7.37 -7.03 16.21
CA LYS A 119 -8.24 -6.35 17.18
C LYS A 119 -9.47 -5.69 16.56
N ASN A 120 -9.43 -5.38 15.25
CA ASN A 120 -10.48 -4.66 14.53
C ASN A 120 -11.02 -5.44 13.32
N LEU A 121 -11.02 -6.78 13.40
CA LEU A 121 -11.22 -7.66 12.24
C LEU A 121 -12.51 -7.38 11.46
N LYS A 122 -13.64 -7.14 12.15
CA LYS A 122 -14.93 -6.83 11.52
C LYS A 122 -14.86 -5.60 10.62
N ARG A 123 -14.07 -4.62 11.03
CA ARG A 123 -13.89 -3.35 10.35
C ARG A 123 -12.85 -3.46 9.23
N ALA A 124 -11.73 -4.11 9.52
CA ALA A 124 -10.69 -4.41 8.53
C ALA A 124 -11.27 -5.12 7.30
N ARG A 125 -12.17 -6.10 7.50
CA ARG A 125 -12.85 -6.81 6.39
C ARG A 125 -13.64 -5.91 5.43
N LYS A 126 -14.05 -4.71 5.86
CA LYS A 126 -14.86 -3.79 5.05
C LYS A 126 -14.05 -2.63 4.47
N GLU A 127 -13.05 -2.16 5.22
CA GLU A 127 -12.41 -0.87 4.97
C GLU A 127 -10.92 -0.98 4.61
N PHE A 128 -10.29 -2.12 4.89
CA PHE A 128 -8.89 -2.34 4.54
C PHE A 128 -8.79 -2.99 3.17
N VAL A 129 -8.03 -2.37 2.28
CA VAL A 129 -7.81 -2.88 0.93
C VAL A 129 -6.51 -3.68 0.90
N ILE A 130 -6.60 -4.94 0.50
CA ILE A 130 -5.45 -5.82 0.34
C ILE A 130 -4.92 -5.64 -1.09
N PRO A 131 -3.61 -5.38 -1.29
CA PRO A 131 -3.01 -5.31 -2.61
C PRO A 131 -3.30 -6.55 -3.47
N GLU A 132 -3.59 -6.33 -4.75
CA GLU A 132 -4.10 -7.36 -5.65
C GLU A 132 -3.17 -8.58 -5.78
N TYR A 133 -1.85 -8.37 -5.88
CA TYR A 133 -0.88 -9.45 -5.98
C TYR A 133 -0.94 -10.41 -4.76
N ILE A 134 -1.27 -9.90 -3.57
CA ILE A 134 -1.46 -10.73 -2.36
C ILE A 134 -2.75 -11.53 -2.49
N CYS A 135 -3.85 -10.90 -2.90
CA CYS A 135 -5.13 -11.58 -3.12
C CYS A 135 -4.97 -12.72 -4.14
N ASN A 136 -4.31 -12.45 -5.27
CA ASN A 136 -4.04 -13.44 -6.32
C ASN A 136 -3.19 -14.60 -5.77
N SER A 137 -2.16 -14.29 -4.99
CA SER A 137 -1.33 -15.32 -4.34
C SER A 137 -2.11 -16.21 -3.38
N LEU A 138 -3.03 -15.64 -2.59
CA LEU A 138 -3.84 -16.39 -1.65
C LEU A 138 -4.92 -17.22 -2.34
N ASN A 139 -5.48 -16.72 -3.44
CA ASN A 139 -6.46 -17.44 -4.24
C ASN A 139 -5.82 -18.64 -4.95
N HIS A 140 -4.61 -18.48 -5.51
CA HIS A 140 -3.83 -19.58 -6.09
C HIS A 140 -3.59 -20.72 -5.09
N LEU A 141 -3.36 -20.39 -3.81
CA LEU A 141 -3.15 -21.38 -2.75
C LEU A 141 -4.43 -22.09 -2.29
N LYS A 142 -5.61 -21.50 -2.50
CA LYS A 142 -6.88 -22.05 -2.02
C LYS A 142 -7.45 -23.14 -2.90
N GLY A 143 -7.13 -23.13 -4.21
CA GLY A 143 -7.73 -24.04 -5.20
C GLY A 143 -9.15 -23.64 -5.56
#